data_AF-A0A7C0YHJ3-F1
#
_entry.id   AF-A0A7C0YHJ3-F1
#
_cell.length_a   1.000
_cell.length_b   1.000
_cell.length_c   1.000
_cell.angle_alpha   90.00
_cell.angle_beta   90.00
_cell.angle_gamma   90.00
#
_symmetry.space_group_name_H-M   'P 1'
#
loop_
_entity.id
_entity.type
_entity.pdbx_description
1 polymer ?
#
loop_
_entity_poly.entity_id
_entity_poly.type
_entity_poly.pdbx_seq_one_letter_code
_entity_poly.pdbx_strand_id
1 'polypeptide(L)' 'VNPPIDSVTEGSGLGLYLSQKIANMLGGEITVTSTFNKGSIFTLKIPADISQSVR' A
#
# COMPACT_ATOMS: atom_id res chain seq x y z
N VAL A 1 22.86 -21.47 -19.19
CA VAL A 1 23.30 -20.51 -18.15
C VAL A 1 22.12 -19.58 -17.91
N ASN A 2 21.47 -19.66 -16.74
CA ASN A 2 20.33 -18.81 -16.40
C ASN A 2 20.86 -17.42 -16.01
N PRO A 3 20.22 -16.30 -16.40
CA PRO A 3 20.73 -14.97 -16.04
C PRO A 3 20.56 -14.73 -14.53
N PRO A 4 21.37 -13.83 -13.93
CA PRO A 4 21.26 -13.47 -12.51
C PRO A 4 19.88 -12.84 -12.23
N ILE A 5 19.27 -13.21 -11.11
CA ILE A 5 18.00 -12.64 -10.61
C ILE A 5 18.31 -11.28 -9.95
N ASP A 6 18.88 -10.36 -10.72
CA ASP A 6 19.41 -9.10 -10.21
C ASP A 6 18.76 -7.89 -10.91
N SER A 7 17.76 -8.12 -11.76
CA SER A 7 16.85 -7.04 -12.15
C SER A 7 15.92 -6.74 -10.97
N VAL A 8 16.46 -6.06 -9.96
CA VAL A 8 15.64 -5.20 -9.11
C VAL A 8 15.07 -4.16 -10.04
N THR A 9 13.96 -4.48 -10.69
CA THR A 9 13.13 -3.49 -11.38
C THR A 9 12.78 -2.50 -10.28
N GLU A 10 13.42 -1.33 -10.32
CA GLU A 10 13.15 -0.26 -9.38
C GLU A 10 11.64 -0.04 -9.42
N GLY A 11 10.97 -0.34 -8.30
CA GLY A 11 9.53 -0.16 -8.23
C GLY A 11 9.28 1.32 -8.46
N SER A 12 8.42 1.68 -9.40
CA SER A 12 8.10 3.07 -9.77
C SER A 12 7.46 3.90 -8.64
N GLY A 13 7.46 3.40 -7.40
CA GLY A 13 6.73 3.96 -6.26
C GLY A 13 5.22 3.85 -6.37
N LEU A 14 4.70 3.30 -7.48
CA LEU A 14 3.26 3.27 -7.77
C LEU A 14 2.46 2.34 -6.86
N GLY A 15 3.09 1.31 -6.29
CA GLY A 15 2.39 0.30 -5.49
C GLY A 15 1.63 0.91 -4.31
N LEU A 16 2.31 1.69 -3.47
CA LEU A 16 1.68 2.31 -2.29
C LEU A 16 0.66 3.38 -2.66
N TYR A 17 0.93 4.15 -3.72
CA TYR A 17 -0.03 5.13 -4.24
C TYR A 17 -1.33 4.46 -4.72
N LEU A 18 -1.21 3.35 -5.46
CA LEU A 18 -2.35 2.59 -5.93
C LEU A 18 -3.12 1.97 -4.76
N SER A 19 -2.41 1.39 -3.78
CA SER A 19 -3.02 0.86 -2.56
C SER A 19 -3.81 1.93 -1.80
N GLN A 20 -3.27 3.15 -1.66
CA GLN A 20 -3.99 4.26 -1.04
C GLN A 20 -5.26 4.62 -1.81
N LYS A 21 -5.17 4.70 -3.14
CA LYS A 21 -6.33 5.01 -4.00
C LYS A 21 -7.44 3.98 -3.84
N ILE A 22 -7.08 2.68 -3.82
CA ILE A 22 -8.04 1.59 -3.60
C ILE A 22 -8.64 1.68 -2.20
N ALA A 23 -7.82 1.89 -1.16
CA ALA A 23 -8.31 2.04 0.21
C ALA A 23 -9.33 3.19 0.33
N ASN A 24 -9.03 4.34 -0.28
CA ASN A 24 -9.94 5.49 -0.30
C ASN A 24 -11.26 5.18 -1.02
N MET A 25 -11.22 4.44 -2.13
CA MET A 25 -12.43 4.00 -2.84
C MET A 25 -13.31 3.06 -2.01
N LEU A 26 -12.70 2.31 -1.08
CA LEU A 26 -13.40 1.46 -0.13
C LEU A 26 -13.87 2.21 1.14
N GLY A 27 -13.75 3.55 1.16
CA GLY A 27 -14.06 4.38 2.33
C GLY A 27 -13.06 4.21 3.48
N GLY A 28 -11.89 3.64 3.20
CA GLY A 28 -10.80 3.42 4.15
C GLY A 28 -9.63 4.38 3.95
N GLU A 29 -8.55 4.10 4.66
CA GLU A 29 -7.29 4.86 4.63
C GLU A 29 -6.08 3.94 4.82
N ILE A 30 -4.94 4.32 4.23
CA ILE A 30 -3.62 3.80 4.61
C ILE A 30 -2.86 4.90 5.35
N THR A 31 -2.22 4.55 6.45
CA THR A 31 -1.30 5.44 7.18
C THR A 31 0.07 4.79 7.33
N VAL A 32 1.11 5.61 7.51
CA VAL A 32 2.47 5.14 7.71
C VAL A 32 3.10 5.80 8.93
N THR A 33 3.72 4.99 9.78
CA THR A 33 4.57 5.44 10.87
C THR A 33 5.95 4.84 10.67
N SER A 34 6.98 5.67 10.55
CA SER A 34 8.36 5.20 10.35
C SER A 34 9.24 5.66 11.50
N THR A 35 10.22 4.84 11.86
CA THR A 35 11.30 5.25 12.76
C THR A 35 12.62 4.86 12.12
N PHE A 36 13.53 5.83 12.01
CA PHE A 36 14.86 5.63 11.46
C PHE A 36 15.56 4.45 12.13
N ASN A 37 16.20 3.59 11.33
CA ASN A 37 16.84 2.34 11.77
C ASN A 37 15.93 1.32 12.48
N LYS A 38 14.60 1.50 12.49
CA LYS A 38 13.62 0.52 13.01
C LYS A 38 12.62 0.04 11.96
N GLY A 39 12.54 0.74 10.83
CA GLY A 39 11.63 0.42 9.73
C GLY A 39 10.34 1.23 9.76
N SER A 40 9.36 0.76 8.98
CA SER A 40 8.07 1.44 8.77
C SER A 40 6.91 0.49 9.02
N ILE A 41 5.86 1.01 9.64
CA ILE A 41 4.57 0.34 9.84
C ILE A 41 3.56 1.00 8.90
N PHE A 42 2.96 0.21 8.03
CA PHE A 42 1.84 0.63 7.19
C PHE A 42 0.56 0.04 7.78
N THR A 43 -0.43 0.89 8.04
CA THR A 43 -1.72 0.48 8.62
C THR A 43 -2.82 0.75 7.60
N LEU A 44 -3.58 -0.29 7.24
CA LEU A 44 -4.81 -0.17 6.47
C LEU A 44 -6.00 -0.19 7.42
N LYS A 45 -6.86 0.82 7.35
CA LYS A 45 -8.17 0.81 8.01
C LYS A 45 -9.26 0.87 6.96
N ILE A 46 -10.22 -0.03 7.06
CA ILE A 46 -11.38 -0.09 6.16
C ILE A 46 -12.66 -0.27 6.99
N PRO A 47 -13.80 0.25 6.53
CA PRO A 47 -15.10 -0.06 7.13
C PRO A 47 -15.33 -1.57 7.16
N ALA A 48 -15.84 -2.09 8.27
CA ALA A 48 -16.20 -3.50 8.38
C ALA A 48 -17.41 -3.87 7.50
N ASP A 49 -18.27 -2.88 7.21
CA ASP A 49 -19.36 -2.99 6.26
C ASP A 49 -19.17 -1.97 5.14
N ILE A 50 -18.93 -2.48 3.92
CA ILE A 50 -18.71 -1.68 2.71
C ILE A 50 -20.02 -1.26 2.04
N SER A 51 -21.17 -1.74 2.54
CA SER A 51 -22.50 -1.44 1.98
C SER A 51 -22.87 0.05 2.10
N GLN A 52 -22.16 0.81 2.94
CA GLN A 52 -22.34 2.25 3.09
C GLN A 52 -21.53 3.09 2.08
N SER A 53 -20.66 2.48 1.28
CA SER A 53 -19.74 3.18 0.38
C SER A 53 -20.29 3.38 -1.05
N VAL A 54 -21.51 2.92 -1.33
CA VAL A 54 -22.19 3.12 -2.62
C VAL A 54 -23.47 3.93 -2.37
N ARG A 55 -23.36 5.25 -2.52
CA ARG A 55 -24.49 6.16 -2.78
C ARG A 55 -24.13 7.04 -3.95
#